data_AF-A0A481QS02-F1
#
_entry.id   AF-A0A481QS02-F1
#
_cell.length_a   1.000
_cell.length_b   1.000
_cell.length_c   1.000
_cell.angle_alpha   90.00
_cell.angle_beta   90.00
_cell.angle_gamma   90.00
#
_symmetry.space_group_name_H-M   'P 1'
#
loop_
_entity.id
_entity.type
_entity.pdbx_description
1 polymer ?
#
loop_
_entity_poly.entity_id
_entity_poly.type
_entity_poly.pdbx_seq_one_letter_code
_entity_poly.pdbx_strand_id
1 'polypeptide(L)'
;MLIVIKHFILDTNVLVQHPDILAMAAGNNLVIPQVVLDQFKQRRSRGVNGGVQEVIDEAIKKGVRIAQAPFQLVTEPVVSPKDAHRLDHTDLEIARIVQYYAELDGKASVCLVTADNFLTKFIKYYGLRCISGAELLGELRDVAIDKSIEATARNIISKQQRYLITSFLLGIVVTILGILTFINLQLLISSISVWGTLFVLPMLGIGLYWYREHYRLSYGFFEFGAGLVMAYNVVIPDFDYSSFSVIKAIQILAGLYVMVRGLDNIGKSVEGTRLEQIWKKIFN
;
A
#
# COMPACT_ATOMS: atom_id res chain seq x y z
N MET A 1 23.56 -1.25 32.94
CA MET A 1 22.58 -2.36 32.81
C MET A 1 22.01 -2.29 31.41
N LEU A 2 22.37 -3.22 30.51
CA LEU A 2 21.81 -3.26 29.16
C LEU A 2 20.32 -3.59 29.29
N ILE A 3 19.46 -2.67 28.85
CA ILE A 3 18.02 -2.88 28.81
C ILE A 3 17.75 -3.96 27.77
N VAL A 4 17.42 -5.18 28.21
CA VAL A 4 17.02 -6.27 27.33
C VAL A 4 15.55 -6.06 26.98
N ILE A 5 15.26 -5.67 25.75
CA ILE A 5 13.89 -5.62 25.24
C ILE A 5 13.34 -7.05 25.24
N LYS A 6 12.22 -7.24 25.94
CA LYS A 6 11.52 -8.52 26.04
C LYS A 6 10.41 -8.67 25.02
N HIS A 7 9.89 -7.60 24.43
CA HIS A 7 8.77 -7.70 23.48
C HIS A 7 8.93 -6.69 22.34
N PHE A 8 9.01 -7.19 21.11
CA PHE A 8 8.92 -6.39 19.90
C PHE A 8 7.53 -6.58 19.29
N ILE A 9 6.68 -5.58 19.44
CA ILE A 9 5.30 -5.63 18.97
C ILE A 9 5.26 -5.11 17.54
N LEU A 10 4.81 -5.94 16.60
CA LEU A 10 4.89 -5.66 15.17
C LEU A 10 3.57 -5.08 14.64
N ASP A 11 3.67 -3.97 13.90
CA ASP A 11 2.56 -3.39 13.14
C ASP A 11 2.43 -4.05 11.75
N THR A 12 1.21 -4.08 11.20
CA THR A 12 0.89 -4.54 9.84
C THR A 12 1.78 -3.89 8.80
N ASN A 13 1.96 -2.58 8.91
CA ASN A 13 2.74 -1.77 7.99
C ASN A 13 4.20 -2.23 7.90
N VAL A 14 4.78 -2.61 9.04
CA VAL A 14 6.14 -3.13 9.11
C VAL A 14 6.23 -4.53 8.50
N LEU A 15 5.25 -5.40 8.76
CA LEU A 15 5.23 -6.74 8.19
C LEU A 15 5.07 -6.75 6.67
N VAL A 16 4.33 -5.78 6.12
CA VAL A 16 4.23 -5.57 4.66
C VAL A 16 5.55 -5.08 4.08
N GLN A 17 6.22 -4.16 4.77
CA GLN A 17 7.47 -3.59 4.27
C GLN A 17 8.68 -4.50 4.45
N HIS A 18 8.77 -5.15 5.59
CA HIS A 18 9.93 -5.92 6.03
C HIS A 18 9.48 -7.30 6.55
N PRO A 19 8.90 -8.16 5.70
CA PRO A 19 8.49 -9.51 6.12
C PRO A 19 9.68 -10.37 6.58
N ASP A 20 10.90 -10.01 6.19
CA ASP A 20 12.17 -10.61 6.59
C ASP A 20 12.47 -10.49 8.10
N ILE A 21 11.85 -9.52 8.80
CA ILE A 21 11.93 -9.43 10.28
C ILE A 21 11.44 -10.74 10.93
N LEU A 22 10.47 -11.41 10.32
CA LEU A 22 9.93 -12.66 10.84
C LEU A 22 10.93 -13.82 10.78
N ALA A 23 11.97 -13.72 9.95
CA ALA A 23 13.03 -14.74 9.91
C ALA A 23 13.84 -14.79 11.20
N MET A 24 13.73 -13.77 12.04
CA MET A 24 14.41 -13.65 13.33
C MET A 24 13.55 -14.18 14.50
N ALA A 25 12.40 -14.81 14.20
CA ALA A 25 11.42 -15.33 15.16
C ALA A 25 11.97 -16.31 16.19
N ALA A 26 12.90 -17.18 15.80
CA ALA A 26 13.41 -18.25 16.66
C ALA A 26 14.29 -17.74 17.81
N GLY A 27 14.83 -16.52 17.70
CA GLY A 27 15.74 -15.93 18.70
C GLY A 27 15.21 -14.68 19.40
N ASN A 28 14.11 -14.10 18.89
CA ASN A 28 13.63 -12.81 19.36
C ASN A 28 12.18 -12.91 19.79
N ASN A 29 11.86 -12.24 20.89
CA ASN A 29 10.51 -12.16 21.43
C ASN A 29 9.62 -11.24 20.57
N LEU A 30 9.42 -11.64 19.31
CA LEU A 30 8.53 -10.99 18.38
C LEU A 30 7.09 -11.31 18.78
N VAL A 31 6.26 -10.27 18.80
CA VAL A 31 4.86 -10.33 19.15
C VAL A 31 4.05 -9.75 17.99
N ILE A 32 3.14 -10.55 17.45
CA ILE A 32 2.18 -10.11 16.44
C ILE A 32 0.82 -9.89 17.13
N PRO A 33 0.28 -8.67 17.12
CA PRO A 33 -1.09 -8.40 17.55
C PRO A 33 -2.11 -9.20 16.74
N GLN A 34 -3.16 -9.71 17.39
CA GLN A 34 -4.25 -10.42 16.73
C GLN A 34 -4.95 -9.52 15.69
N VAL A 35 -5.10 -8.23 15.98
CA VAL A 35 -5.68 -7.24 15.06
C VAL A 35 -4.89 -7.12 13.75
N VAL A 36 -3.57 -7.29 13.80
CA VAL A 36 -2.69 -7.29 12.63
C VAL A 36 -2.97 -8.53 11.77
N LEU A 37 -3.15 -9.70 12.39
CA LEU A 37 -3.54 -10.94 11.69
C LEU A 37 -4.93 -10.79 11.02
N ASP A 38 -5.86 -10.15 11.71
CA ASP A 38 -7.22 -9.95 11.20
C ASP A 38 -7.25 -8.94 10.05
N GLN A 39 -6.38 -7.91 10.08
CA GLN A 39 -6.16 -7.04 8.92
C GLN A 39 -5.64 -7.82 7.70
N PHE A 40 -4.69 -8.75 7.88
CA PHE A 40 -4.21 -9.58 6.76
C PHE A 40 -5.30 -10.51 6.21
N LYS A 41 -6.14 -11.11 7.08
CA LYS A 41 -7.30 -11.90 6.65
C LYS A 41 -8.30 -11.05 5.86
N GLN A 42 -8.59 -9.84 6.35
CA GLN A 42 -9.50 -8.92 5.66
C GLN A 42 -8.95 -8.49 4.30
N ARG A 43 -7.65 -8.16 4.22
CA ARG A 43 -6.97 -7.85 2.94
C ARG A 43 -7.07 -9.00 1.95
N ARG A 44 -6.82 -10.24 2.39
CA ARG A 44 -6.95 -11.44 1.55
C ARG A 44 -8.38 -11.62 1.03
N SER A 45 -9.40 -11.39 1.85
CA SER A 45 -10.80 -11.47 1.43
C SER A 45 -11.18 -10.45 0.35
N ARG A 46 -10.46 -9.31 0.29
CA ARG A 46 -10.60 -8.28 -0.75
C ARG A 46 -9.76 -8.55 -2.00
N GLY A 47 -9.09 -9.70 -2.08
CA GLY A 47 -8.20 -10.06 -3.19
C GLY A 47 -6.80 -9.44 -3.11
N VAL A 48 -6.46 -8.76 -2.01
CA VAL A 48 -5.11 -8.19 -1.79
C VAL A 48 -4.18 -9.30 -1.30
N ASN A 49 -3.59 -10.06 -2.23
CA ASN A 49 -2.66 -11.16 -1.94
C ASN A 49 -1.21 -10.65 -1.84
N GLY A 50 -0.83 -10.18 -0.65
CA GLY A 50 0.54 -9.73 -0.39
C GLY A 50 1.56 -10.86 -0.15
N GLY A 51 1.14 -12.13 -0.05
CA GLY A 51 2.00 -13.28 0.28
C GLY A 51 2.53 -13.32 1.72
N VAL A 52 2.52 -12.19 2.44
CA VAL A 52 3.05 -12.05 3.81
C VAL A 52 2.41 -13.02 4.82
N GLN A 53 1.15 -13.42 4.62
CA GLN A 53 0.47 -14.38 5.50
C GLN A 53 1.22 -15.73 5.58
N GLU A 54 1.81 -16.20 4.48
CA GLU A 54 2.57 -17.46 4.47
C GLU A 54 3.80 -17.37 5.38
N VAL A 55 4.48 -16.21 5.38
CA VAL A 55 5.62 -15.93 6.25
C VAL A 55 5.18 -15.84 7.71
N ILE A 56 4.05 -15.19 7.97
CA ILE A 56 3.46 -15.07 9.30
C ILE A 56 3.13 -16.46 9.86
N ASP A 57 2.45 -17.30 9.08
CA ASP A 57 2.05 -18.65 9.51
C ASP A 57 3.28 -19.54 9.78
N GLU A 58 4.34 -19.40 8.98
CA GLU A 58 5.62 -20.09 9.21
C GLU A 58 6.34 -19.58 10.47
N ALA A 59 6.36 -18.26 10.68
CA ALA A 59 6.98 -17.64 11.84
C ALA A 59 6.26 -17.97 13.15
N ILE A 60 4.93 -18.03 13.15
CA ILE A 60 4.14 -18.49 14.31
C ILE A 60 4.54 -19.91 14.71
N LYS A 61 4.70 -20.83 13.75
CA LYS A 61 5.18 -22.20 14.01
C LYS A 61 6.59 -22.24 14.61
N LYS A 62 7.39 -21.20 14.40
CA LYS A 62 8.78 -21.05 14.87
C LYS A 62 8.90 -20.26 16.17
N GLY A 63 7.80 -19.84 16.79
CA GLY A 63 7.79 -19.26 18.14
C GLY A 63 7.42 -17.79 18.22
N VAL A 64 6.99 -17.14 17.12
CA VAL A 64 6.38 -15.80 17.22
C VAL A 64 5.12 -15.87 18.08
N ARG A 65 5.00 -14.96 19.05
CA ARG A 65 3.86 -14.92 19.95
C ARG A 65 2.73 -14.10 19.34
N ILE A 66 1.49 -14.53 19.56
CA ILE A 66 0.30 -13.78 19.19
C ILE A 66 -0.24 -13.10 20.45
N ALA A 67 -0.48 -11.80 20.39
CA ALA A 67 -1.05 -11.03 21.49
C ALA A 67 -2.46 -10.56 21.17
N GLN A 68 -3.39 -10.78 22.10
CA GLN A 68 -4.74 -10.23 22.01
C GLN A 68 -4.81 -8.90 22.77
N ALA A 69 -5.70 -8.02 22.34
CA ALA A 69 -5.97 -6.79 23.07
C ALA A 69 -6.53 -7.15 24.47
N PRO A 70 -6.03 -6.52 25.54
CA PRO A 70 -6.54 -6.76 26.88
C PRO A 70 -7.99 -6.28 27.01
N PHE A 71 -8.78 -6.97 27.84
CA PHE A 71 -10.14 -6.53 28.16
C PHE A 71 -10.14 -5.22 28.95
N GLN A 72 -9.18 -5.03 29.85
CA GLN A 72 -9.03 -3.83 30.68
C GLN A 72 -7.55 -3.50 30.85
N LEU A 73 -7.24 -2.20 30.75
CA LEU A 73 -5.93 -1.64 31.07
C LEU A 73 -6.00 -0.86 32.39
N VAL A 74 -4.85 -0.72 33.07
CA VAL A 74 -4.76 0.18 34.23
C VAL A 74 -4.97 1.63 33.77
N THR A 75 -4.44 1.98 32.60
CA THR A 75 -4.69 3.27 31.95
C THR A 75 -5.05 3.05 30.50
N GLU A 76 -6.27 3.42 30.09
CA GLU A 76 -6.63 3.36 28.67
C GLU A 76 -5.90 4.47 27.90
N PRO A 77 -5.30 4.18 26.73
CA PRO A 77 -4.69 5.19 25.90
C PRO A 77 -5.77 6.12 25.34
N VAL A 78 -5.80 7.37 25.79
CA VAL A 78 -6.76 8.38 25.35
C VAL A 78 -6.16 9.21 24.22
N VAL A 79 -6.85 9.26 23.08
CA VAL A 79 -6.49 10.15 21.98
C VAL A 79 -7.14 11.52 22.18
N SER A 80 -6.37 12.58 21.95
CA SER A 80 -6.91 13.93 21.87
C SER A 80 -8.01 14.02 20.80
N PRO A 81 -9.12 14.74 21.03
CA PRO A 81 -10.16 14.94 20.02
C PRO A 81 -9.62 15.50 18.68
N LYS A 82 -8.51 16.26 18.74
CA LYS A 82 -7.85 16.80 17.55
C LYS A 82 -7.12 15.74 16.73
N ASP A 83 -6.68 14.65 17.33
CA ASP A 83 -5.90 13.59 16.67
C ASP A 83 -6.71 12.30 16.48
N ALA A 84 -7.95 12.23 17.01
CA ALA A 84 -8.81 11.06 16.96
C ALA A 84 -9.14 10.57 15.54
N HIS A 85 -9.07 11.44 14.53
CA HIS A 85 -9.30 11.07 13.13
C HIS A 85 -8.06 10.48 12.43
N ARG A 86 -6.89 10.47 13.08
CA ARG A 86 -5.62 10.07 12.47
C ARG A 86 -5.14 8.69 12.88
N LEU A 87 -5.67 8.16 13.98
CA LEU A 87 -5.41 6.80 14.44
C LEU A 87 -6.66 5.97 14.17
N ASP A 88 -6.50 4.86 13.46
CA ASP A 88 -7.60 3.96 13.22
C ASP A 88 -7.82 3.02 14.42
N HIS A 89 -8.88 2.20 14.36
CA HIS A 89 -9.17 1.23 15.42
C HIS A 89 -8.02 0.23 15.65
N THR A 90 -7.29 -0.12 14.60
CA THR A 90 -6.17 -1.07 14.69
C THR A 90 -5.00 -0.43 15.42
N ASP A 91 -4.68 0.83 15.11
CA ASP A 91 -3.64 1.60 15.79
C ASP A 91 -3.93 1.69 17.30
N LEU A 92 -5.18 1.91 17.67
CA LEU A 92 -5.61 1.94 19.07
C LEU A 92 -5.46 0.59 19.75
N GLU A 93 -5.85 -0.51 19.10
CA GLU A 93 -5.68 -1.85 19.67
C GLU A 93 -4.20 -2.24 19.81
N ILE A 94 -3.37 -1.90 18.83
CA ILE A 94 -1.92 -2.07 18.93
C ILE A 94 -1.39 -1.27 20.12
N ALA A 95 -1.80 -0.01 20.27
CA ALA A 95 -1.40 0.82 21.39
C ALA A 95 -1.79 0.22 22.74
N ARG A 96 -3.00 -0.34 22.85
CA ARG A 96 -3.47 -1.05 24.05
C ARG A 96 -2.59 -2.26 24.38
N ILE A 97 -2.19 -3.04 23.38
CA ILE A 97 -1.29 -4.19 23.56
C ILE A 97 0.10 -3.73 24.02
N VAL A 98 0.66 -2.68 23.41
CA VAL A 98 1.97 -2.12 23.81
C VAL A 98 1.92 -1.66 25.26
N GLN A 99 0.85 -0.95 25.64
CA GLN A 99 0.67 -0.46 26.99
C GLN A 99 0.49 -1.59 28.01
N TYR A 100 -0.27 -2.63 27.67
CA TYR A 100 -0.42 -3.82 28.50
C TYR A 100 0.92 -4.48 28.83
N TYR A 101 1.75 -4.76 27.82
CA TYR A 101 3.07 -5.34 28.08
C TYR A 101 3.97 -4.39 28.85
N ALA A 102 3.84 -3.08 28.65
CA ALA A 102 4.61 -2.09 29.39
C ALA A 102 4.19 -1.98 30.86
N GLU A 103 2.91 -2.19 31.18
CA GLU A 103 2.39 -2.30 32.54
C GLU A 103 2.88 -3.59 33.23
N LEU A 104 2.95 -4.70 32.49
CA LEU A 104 3.38 -6.01 33.02
C LEU A 104 4.90 -6.12 33.24
N ASP A 105 5.69 -5.81 32.23
CA ASP A 105 7.14 -6.05 32.21
C ASP A 105 7.98 -4.77 32.36
N GLY A 106 7.32 -3.61 32.44
CA GLY A 106 7.94 -2.29 32.51
C GLY A 106 8.21 -1.68 31.14
N LYS A 107 8.11 -0.34 31.05
CA LYS A 107 8.23 0.44 29.80
C LYS A 107 9.51 0.17 28.99
N ALA A 108 10.62 -0.10 29.67
CA ALA A 108 11.91 -0.34 29.03
C ALA A 108 11.99 -1.71 28.31
N SER A 109 11.10 -2.64 28.63
CA SER A 109 11.10 -4.00 28.10
C SER A 109 10.29 -4.16 26.81
N VAL A 110 9.56 -3.12 26.39
CA VAL A 110 8.63 -3.17 25.25
C VAL A 110 9.06 -2.17 24.19
N CYS A 111 9.05 -2.60 22.95
CA CYS A 111 9.32 -1.76 21.79
C CYS A 111 8.23 -1.97 20.74
N LEU A 112 7.55 -0.90 20.35
CA LEU A 112 6.68 -0.92 19.17
C LEU A 112 7.53 -0.81 17.91
N VAL A 113 7.26 -1.68 16.94
CA VAL A 113 7.89 -1.64 15.63
C VAL A 113 6.85 -1.20 14.61
N THR A 114 6.90 0.07 14.22
CA THR A 114 5.94 0.69 13.30
C THR A 114 6.63 1.64 12.33
N ALA A 115 6.02 1.86 11.18
CA ALA A 115 6.41 2.92 10.24
C ALA A 115 5.41 4.09 10.26
N ASP A 116 4.35 3.99 11.09
CA ASP A 116 3.34 5.03 11.21
C ASP A 116 3.82 6.16 12.14
N ASN A 117 3.87 7.38 11.60
CA ASN A 117 4.35 8.55 12.32
C ASN A 117 3.37 9.02 13.40
N PHE A 118 2.07 8.84 13.21
CA PHE A 118 1.04 9.22 14.19
C PHE A 118 1.05 8.23 15.35
N LEU A 119 1.06 6.93 15.07
CA LEU A 119 1.18 5.91 16.11
C LEU A 119 2.49 6.05 16.88
N THR A 120 3.61 6.33 16.18
CA THR A 120 4.91 6.60 16.83
C THR A 120 4.82 7.78 17.81
N LYS A 121 4.23 8.91 17.38
CA LYS A 121 4.06 10.09 18.26
C LYS A 121 3.16 9.77 19.45
N PHE A 122 2.07 9.04 19.20
CA PHE A 122 1.12 8.65 20.23
C PHE A 122 1.77 7.77 21.30
N ILE A 123 2.53 6.75 20.91
CA ILE A 123 3.18 5.82 21.84
C ILE A 123 4.34 6.51 22.59
N LYS A 124 5.09 7.38 21.91
CA LYS A 124 6.13 8.20 22.56
C LYS A 124 5.57 9.15 23.61
N TYR A 125 4.34 9.64 23.46
CA TYR A 125 3.66 10.44 24.49
C TYR A 125 3.53 9.70 25.83
N TYR A 126 3.36 8.37 25.79
CA TYR A 126 3.34 7.51 26.99
C TYR A 126 4.73 7.11 27.50
N GLY A 127 5.80 7.63 26.90
CA GLY A 127 7.19 7.34 27.26
C GLY A 127 7.65 5.93 26.85
N LEU A 128 7.05 5.37 25.80
CA LEU A 128 7.36 4.04 25.28
C LEU A 128 8.28 4.13 24.06
N ARG A 129 9.13 3.11 23.86
CA ARG A 129 10.07 3.06 22.75
C ARG A 129 9.36 2.63 21.46
N CYS A 130 9.66 3.33 20.37
CA CYS A 130 9.24 2.98 19.02
C CYS A 130 10.45 2.99 18.10
N ILE A 131 10.53 2.00 17.22
CA ILE A 131 11.54 1.92 16.15
C ILE A 131 10.87 1.51 14.83
N SER A 132 11.53 1.79 13.72
CA SER A 132 11.13 1.31 12.39
C SER A 132 11.55 -0.14 12.15
N GLY A 133 10.96 -0.77 11.13
CA GLY A 133 11.38 -2.11 10.71
C GLY A 133 12.85 -2.18 10.27
N ALA A 134 13.36 -1.14 9.61
CA ALA A 134 14.76 -1.06 9.20
C ALA A 134 15.72 -0.92 10.40
N GLU A 135 15.34 -0.14 11.41
CA GLU A 135 16.10 -0.03 12.66
C GLU A 135 16.12 -1.37 13.40
N LEU A 136 14.99 -2.07 13.47
CA LEU A 136 14.94 -3.41 14.09
C LEU A 136 15.86 -4.40 13.38
N LEU A 137 15.85 -4.44 12.05
CA LEU A 137 16.77 -5.30 11.28
C LEU A 137 18.25 -4.98 11.57
N GLY A 138 18.56 -3.69 11.81
CA GLY A 138 19.88 -3.26 12.25
C GLY A 138 20.24 -3.74 13.66
N GLU A 139 19.30 -3.65 14.61
CA GLU A 139 19.48 -4.12 15.99
C GLU A 139 19.61 -5.64 16.10
N LEU A 140 18.95 -6.38 15.21
CA LEU A 140 18.92 -7.85 15.23
C LEU A 140 19.91 -8.51 14.26
N ARG A 141 20.87 -7.75 13.71
CA ARG A 141 21.79 -8.21 12.65
C ARG A 141 22.62 -9.44 13.03
N ASP A 142 22.96 -9.57 14.31
CA ASP A 142 23.81 -10.66 14.83
C ASP A 142 23.01 -11.87 15.34
N VAL A 143 21.68 -11.83 15.27
CA VAL A 143 20.82 -12.93 15.73
C VAL A 143 20.74 -14.03 14.68
N ALA A 144 20.65 -15.29 15.13
CA ALA A 144 20.45 -16.44 14.25
C ALA A 144 19.19 -16.27 13.40
N ILE A 145 19.35 -16.31 12.08
CA ILE A 145 18.28 -16.15 11.09
C ILE A 145 17.80 -17.53 10.66
N ASP A 146 16.48 -17.74 10.65
CA ASP A 146 15.87 -18.89 10.00
C ASP A 146 15.87 -18.69 8.48
N LYS A 147 16.76 -19.42 7.80
CA LYS A 147 16.95 -19.34 6.34
C LYS A 147 15.68 -19.73 5.55
N SER A 148 14.79 -20.54 6.11
CA SER A 148 13.55 -20.93 5.42
C SER A 148 12.58 -19.75 5.33
N ILE A 149 12.30 -19.10 6.46
CA ILE A 149 11.48 -17.90 6.52
C ILE A 149 12.12 -16.75 5.71
N GLU A 150 13.45 -16.59 5.80
CA GLU A 150 14.16 -15.57 5.02
C GLU A 150 13.98 -15.78 3.51
N ALA A 151 14.12 -17.03 3.03
CA ALA A 151 13.92 -17.35 1.63
C ALA A 151 12.47 -17.08 1.19
N THR A 152 11.48 -17.46 2.00
CA THR A 152 10.05 -17.17 1.75
C THR A 152 9.79 -15.66 1.68
N ALA A 153 10.30 -14.89 2.65
CA ALA A 153 10.18 -13.44 2.69
C ALA A 153 10.83 -12.76 1.48
N ARG A 154 12.06 -13.16 1.10
CA ARG A 154 12.75 -12.64 -0.09
C ARG A 154 12.00 -12.96 -1.39
N ASN A 155 11.44 -14.16 -1.50
CA ASN A 155 10.62 -14.55 -2.65
C ASN A 155 9.38 -13.64 -2.78
N ILE A 156 8.71 -13.35 -1.67
CA ILE A 156 7.56 -12.43 -1.66
C ILE A 156 7.97 -11.01 -2.06
N ILE A 157 9.05 -10.48 -1.47
CA ILE A 157 9.57 -9.14 -1.80
C ILE A 157 9.90 -9.03 -3.29
N SER A 158 10.62 -10.01 -3.85
CA SER A 158 11.00 -10.00 -5.27
C SER A 158 9.80 -10.13 -6.21
N LYS A 159 8.80 -10.95 -5.87
CA LYS A 159 7.53 -11.04 -6.62
C LYS A 159 6.77 -9.71 -6.61
N GLN A 160 6.65 -9.05 -5.46
CA GLN A 160 6.00 -7.74 -5.36
C GLN A 160 6.74 -6.69 -6.20
N GLN A 161 8.07 -6.62 -6.09
CA GLN A 161 8.88 -5.68 -6.89
C GLN A 161 8.73 -5.93 -8.39
N ARG A 162 8.80 -7.20 -8.82
CA ARG A 162 8.60 -7.57 -10.23
C ARG A 162 7.21 -7.18 -10.71
N TYR A 163 6.16 -7.44 -9.92
CA TYR A 163 4.80 -7.04 -10.26
C TYR A 163 4.67 -5.51 -10.43
N LEU A 164 5.21 -4.73 -9.50
CA LEU A 164 5.18 -3.27 -9.58
C LEU A 164 5.92 -2.74 -10.82
N ILE A 165 7.14 -3.20 -11.06
CA ILE A 165 7.96 -2.79 -12.21
C ILE A 165 7.29 -3.19 -13.53
N THR A 166 6.84 -4.45 -13.64
CA THR A 166 6.20 -4.94 -14.87
C THR A 166 4.89 -4.21 -15.15
N SER A 167 4.07 -3.95 -14.14
CA SER A 167 2.82 -3.20 -14.30
C SER A 167 3.05 -1.75 -14.68
N PHE A 168 4.06 -1.11 -14.09
CA PHE A 168 4.46 0.25 -14.43
C PHE A 168 4.94 0.35 -15.89
N LEU A 169 5.87 -0.52 -16.29
CA LEU A 169 6.38 -0.56 -17.66
C LEU A 169 5.27 -0.87 -18.68
N LEU A 170 4.41 -1.83 -18.37
CA LEU A 170 3.23 -2.14 -19.18
C LEU A 170 2.32 -0.91 -19.29
N GLY A 171 2.15 -0.16 -18.20
CA GLY A 171 1.32 1.05 -18.17
C GLY A 171 1.87 2.11 -19.12
N ILE A 172 3.18 2.33 -19.12
CA ILE A 172 3.86 3.22 -20.07
C ILE A 172 3.63 2.76 -21.51
N VAL A 173 3.88 1.48 -21.81
CA VAL A 173 3.72 0.93 -23.16
C VAL A 173 2.30 1.10 -23.67
N VAL A 174 1.30 0.75 -22.86
CA VAL A 174 -0.12 0.89 -23.21
C VAL A 174 -0.51 2.36 -23.38
N THR A 175 0.05 3.26 -22.56
CA THR A 175 -0.14 4.70 -22.72
C THR A 175 0.41 5.19 -24.06
N ILE A 176 1.64 4.82 -24.42
CA ILE A 176 2.25 5.19 -25.71
C ILE A 176 1.40 4.67 -26.87
N LEU A 177 0.96 3.41 -26.83
CA LEU A 177 0.09 2.83 -27.85
C LEU A 177 -1.25 3.58 -27.96
N GLY A 178 -1.83 3.96 -26.83
CA GLY A 178 -3.04 4.79 -26.78
C GLY A 178 -2.83 6.16 -27.41
N ILE A 179 -1.71 6.82 -27.13
CA ILE A 179 -1.33 8.10 -27.74
C ILE A 179 -1.16 7.96 -29.25
N LEU A 180 -0.43 6.94 -29.71
CA LEU A 180 -0.24 6.69 -31.14
C LEU A 180 -1.57 6.43 -31.84
N THR A 181 -2.48 5.68 -31.21
CA THR A 181 -3.83 5.44 -31.72
C THR A 181 -4.64 6.73 -31.79
N PHE A 182 -4.54 7.60 -30.79
CA PHE A 182 -5.20 8.90 -30.76
C PHE A 182 -4.71 9.83 -31.88
N ILE A 183 -3.38 9.95 -32.07
CA ILE A 183 -2.79 10.77 -33.13
C ILE A 183 -3.24 10.27 -34.53
N ASN A 184 -3.37 8.95 -34.69
CA ASN A 184 -3.76 8.33 -35.96
C ASN A 184 -5.27 8.03 -36.06
N LEU A 185 -6.09 8.61 -35.18
CA LEU A 185 -7.52 8.26 -35.08
C LEU A 185 -8.28 8.54 -36.39
N GLN A 186 -7.93 9.62 -37.09
CA GLN A 186 -8.57 9.99 -38.36
C GLN A 186 -8.32 8.95 -39.46
N LEU A 187 -7.13 8.33 -39.49
CA LEU A 187 -6.77 7.27 -40.43
C LEU A 187 -7.50 5.95 -40.10
N LEU A 188 -7.68 5.66 -38.82
CA LEU A 188 -8.46 4.51 -38.34
C LEU A 188 -9.95 4.66 -38.68
N ILE A 189 -10.54 5.82 -38.41
CA ILE A 189 -11.97 6.08 -38.66
C ILE A 189 -12.27 6.08 -40.16
N SER A 190 -11.37 6.60 -41.01
CA SER A 190 -11.59 6.60 -42.46
C SER A 190 -11.44 5.22 -43.09
N SER A 191 -10.71 4.30 -42.44
CA SER A 191 -10.48 2.94 -42.92
C SER A 191 -11.57 1.94 -42.48
N ILE A 192 -12.29 2.24 -41.40
CA ILE A 192 -13.31 1.37 -40.82
C ILE A 192 -14.70 1.85 -41.23
N SER A 193 -15.56 0.93 -41.71
CA SER A 193 -16.95 1.26 -42.02
C SER A 193 -17.72 1.69 -40.77
N VAL A 194 -18.77 2.50 -40.93
CA VAL A 194 -19.63 2.95 -39.80
C VAL A 194 -20.09 1.79 -38.91
N TRP A 195 -20.44 0.66 -39.53
CA TRP A 195 -20.81 -0.57 -38.82
C TRP A 195 -19.65 -1.18 -38.03
N GLY A 196 -18.43 -1.14 -38.58
CA GLY A 196 -17.23 -1.57 -37.86
C GLY A 196 -17.02 -0.76 -36.57
N THR A 197 -17.14 0.57 -36.63
CA THR A 197 -17.01 1.45 -35.45
C THR A 197 -18.07 1.15 -34.39
N LEU A 198 -19.32 0.86 -34.82
CA LEU A 198 -20.42 0.52 -33.93
C LEU A 198 -20.16 -0.76 -33.13
N PHE A 199 -19.48 -1.75 -33.69
CA PHE A 199 -19.12 -2.98 -32.99
C PHE A 199 -17.79 -2.88 -32.22
N VAL A 200 -16.81 -2.16 -32.76
CA VAL A 200 -15.49 -2.03 -32.14
C VAL A 200 -15.56 -1.26 -30.83
N LEU A 201 -16.38 -0.22 -30.71
CA LEU A 201 -16.48 0.59 -29.48
C LEU A 201 -16.99 -0.22 -28.26
N PRO A 202 -18.10 -0.98 -28.35
CA PRO A 202 -18.51 -1.87 -27.25
C PRO A 202 -17.45 -2.92 -26.91
N MET A 203 -16.81 -3.52 -27.92
CA MET A 203 -15.75 -4.51 -27.72
C MET A 203 -14.54 -3.92 -27.00
N LEU A 204 -14.15 -2.68 -27.34
CA LEU A 204 -13.14 -1.93 -26.61
C LEU A 204 -13.58 -1.67 -25.16
N GLY A 205 -14.85 -1.34 -24.91
CA GLY A 205 -15.38 -1.18 -23.55
C GLY A 205 -15.23 -2.44 -22.71
N ILE A 206 -15.60 -3.61 -23.26
CA ILE A 206 -15.42 -4.91 -22.61
C ILE A 206 -13.93 -5.22 -22.39
N GLY A 207 -13.09 -4.96 -23.40
CA GLY A 207 -11.65 -5.17 -23.33
C GLY A 207 -10.98 -4.30 -22.25
N LEU A 208 -11.37 -3.03 -22.15
CA LEU A 208 -10.88 -2.12 -21.10
C LEU A 208 -11.34 -2.56 -19.71
N TYR A 209 -12.57 -3.06 -19.57
CA TYR A 209 -13.04 -3.62 -18.31
C TYR A 209 -12.24 -4.85 -17.90
N TRP A 210 -12.02 -5.79 -18.83
CA TRP A 210 -11.19 -6.97 -18.59
C TRP A 210 -9.75 -6.59 -18.21
N TYR A 211 -9.16 -5.62 -18.92
CA TYR A 211 -7.82 -5.10 -18.65
C TYR A 211 -7.73 -4.44 -17.27
N ARG A 212 -8.72 -3.63 -16.89
CA ARG A 212 -8.83 -3.03 -15.55
C ARG A 212 -8.85 -4.09 -14.45
N GLU A 213 -9.55 -5.20 -14.66
CA GLU A 213 -9.70 -6.23 -13.64
C GLU A 213 -8.42 -7.05 -13.43
N HIS A 214 -7.69 -7.35 -14.51
CA HIS A 214 -6.49 -8.18 -14.44
C HIS A 214 -5.19 -7.39 -14.21
N TYR A 215 -5.14 -6.13 -14.65
CA TYR A 215 -3.93 -5.30 -14.63
C TYR A 215 -4.21 -3.89 -14.10
N ARG A 216 -4.94 -3.82 -12.98
CA ARG A 216 -5.43 -2.56 -12.39
C ARG A 216 -4.36 -1.47 -12.25
N LEU A 217 -3.14 -1.82 -11.83
CA LEU A 217 -2.06 -0.85 -11.66
C LEU A 217 -1.65 -0.22 -13.01
N SER A 218 -1.47 -1.09 -14.01
CA SER A 218 -1.10 -0.69 -15.37
C SER A 218 -2.22 0.13 -16.02
N TYR A 219 -3.47 -0.28 -15.82
CA TYR A 219 -4.67 0.46 -16.23
C TYR A 219 -4.76 1.84 -15.58
N GLY A 220 -4.43 1.96 -14.29
CA GLY A 220 -4.40 3.25 -13.58
C GLY A 220 -3.37 4.22 -14.17
N PHE A 221 -2.16 3.74 -14.49
CA PHE A 221 -1.16 4.56 -15.20
C PHE A 221 -1.63 4.95 -16.61
N PHE A 222 -2.29 4.04 -17.32
CA PHE A 222 -2.88 4.33 -18.62
C PHE A 222 -3.96 5.42 -18.55
N GLU A 223 -4.93 5.32 -17.62
CA GLU A 223 -5.94 6.36 -17.42
C GLU A 223 -5.26 7.70 -17.08
N PHE A 224 -4.31 7.71 -16.15
CA PHE A 224 -3.59 8.93 -15.78
C PHE A 224 -2.87 9.57 -16.98
N GLY A 225 -2.13 8.79 -17.75
CA GLY A 225 -1.44 9.26 -18.95
C GLY A 225 -2.39 9.73 -20.05
N ALA A 226 -3.47 8.99 -20.30
CA ALA A 226 -4.49 9.39 -21.26
C ALA A 226 -5.16 10.71 -20.88
N GLY A 227 -5.50 10.90 -19.60
CA GLY A 227 -6.07 12.14 -19.09
C GLY A 227 -5.11 13.33 -19.20
N LEU A 228 -3.81 13.12 -18.94
CA LEU A 228 -2.76 14.12 -19.17
C LEU A 228 -2.73 14.57 -20.63
N VAL A 229 -2.75 13.62 -21.57
CA VAL A 229 -2.71 13.92 -23.01
C VAL A 229 -3.99 14.61 -23.47
N MET A 230 -5.15 14.19 -22.98
CA MET A 230 -6.43 14.85 -23.27
C MET A 230 -6.43 16.31 -22.85
N ALA A 231 -5.92 16.61 -21.65
CA ALA A 231 -5.82 17.97 -21.14
C ALA A 231 -4.74 18.79 -21.88
N TYR A 232 -3.59 18.19 -22.16
CA TYR A 232 -2.46 18.85 -22.81
C TYR A 232 -2.76 19.25 -24.26
N ASN A 233 -3.42 18.38 -25.03
CA ASN A 233 -3.81 18.65 -26.43
C ASN A 233 -4.82 19.80 -26.59
N VAL A 234 -5.48 20.22 -25.51
CA VAL A 234 -6.34 21.42 -25.54
C VAL A 234 -5.53 22.70 -25.49
N VAL A 235 -4.36 22.64 -24.84
CA VAL A 235 -3.51 23.80 -24.57
C VAL A 235 -2.41 23.94 -25.63
N ILE A 236 -1.79 22.85 -26.05
CA ILE A 236 -0.62 22.92 -26.93
C ILE A 236 -0.98 22.46 -28.35
N PRO A 237 -0.47 23.13 -29.42
CA PRO A 237 0.49 24.25 -29.40
C PRO A 237 -0.13 25.66 -29.34
N ASP A 238 -1.37 25.84 -29.79
CA ASP A 238 -1.97 27.16 -30.03
C ASP A 238 -2.95 27.57 -28.92
N PHE A 239 -2.46 27.70 -27.69
CA PHE A 239 -3.31 28.14 -26.58
C PHE A 239 -3.76 29.59 -26.77
N ASP A 240 -5.06 29.81 -26.90
CA ASP A 240 -5.65 31.14 -26.97
C ASP A 240 -6.92 31.20 -26.12
N TYR A 241 -6.87 32.00 -25.04
CA TYR A 241 -7.99 32.25 -24.13
C TYR A 241 -9.21 32.84 -24.84
N SER A 242 -9.01 33.62 -25.91
CA SER A 242 -10.11 34.21 -26.67
C SER A 242 -10.86 33.17 -27.52
N SER A 243 -10.20 32.04 -27.83
CA SER A 243 -10.76 30.88 -28.54
C SER A 243 -11.26 29.76 -27.61
N PHE A 244 -11.28 30.02 -26.29
CA PHE A 244 -11.58 29.00 -25.29
C PHE A 244 -13.07 28.66 -25.29
N SER A 245 -13.44 27.66 -26.09
CA SER A 245 -14.81 27.20 -26.22
C SER A 245 -15.24 26.27 -25.08
N VAL A 246 -16.56 26.14 -24.88
CA VAL A 246 -17.15 25.18 -23.93
C VAL A 246 -16.68 23.75 -24.22
N ILE A 247 -16.43 23.40 -25.49
CA ILE A 247 -15.93 22.08 -25.89
C ILE A 247 -14.52 21.84 -25.33
N LYS A 248 -13.61 22.82 -25.45
CA LYS A 248 -12.25 22.75 -24.88
C LYS A 248 -12.30 22.61 -23.35
N ALA A 249 -13.20 23.34 -22.69
CA ALA A 249 -13.41 23.24 -21.24
C ALA A 249 -13.88 21.84 -20.83
N ILE A 250 -14.88 21.28 -21.53
CA ILE A 250 -15.38 19.91 -21.29
C ILE A 250 -14.26 18.88 -21.49
N GLN A 251 -13.40 19.04 -22.50
CA GLN A 251 -12.29 18.13 -22.75
C GLN A 251 -11.24 18.16 -21.63
N ILE A 252 -10.90 19.34 -21.11
CA ILE A 252 -10.00 19.46 -19.94
C ILE A 252 -10.63 18.79 -18.72
N LEU A 253 -11.92 19.05 -18.45
CA LEU A 253 -12.64 18.43 -17.32
C LEU A 253 -12.70 16.90 -17.46
N ALA A 254 -12.93 16.40 -18.67
CA ALA A 254 -12.90 14.97 -18.96
C ALA A 254 -11.50 14.39 -18.71
N GLY A 255 -10.44 15.06 -19.18
CA GLY A 255 -9.06 14.66 -18.92
C GLY A 255 -8.72 14.62 -17.42
N LEU A 256 -9.12 15.66 -16.67
CA LEU A 256 -8.96 15.71 -15.21
C LEU A 256 -9.68 14.58 -14.50
N TYR A 257 -10.94 14.30 -14.88
CA TYR A 257 -11.72 13.20 -14.32
C TYR A 257 -11.04 11.84 -14.55
N VAL A 258 -10.53 11.61 -15.77
CA VAL A 258 -9.80 10.37 -16.11
C VAL A 258 -8.50 10.28 -15.30
N MET A 259 -7.77 11.39 -15.09
CA MET A 259 -6.58 11.39 -14.23
C MET A 259 -6.89 11.00 -12.79
N VAL A 260 -7.96 11.56 -12.20
CA VAL A 260 -8.38 11.23 -10.82
C VAL A 260 -8.74 9.75 -10.70
N ARG A 261 -9.45 9.19 -11.69
CA ARG A 261 -9.73 7.75 -11.74
C ARG A 261 -8.49 6.89 -11.87
N GLY A 262 -7.53 7.33 -12.70
CA GLY A 262 -6.23 6.67 -12.82
C GLY A 262 -5.50 6.61 -11.49
N LEU A 263 -5.48 7.72 -10.74
CA LEU A 263 -4.90 7.78 -9.40
C LEU A 263 -5.63 6.86 -8.40
N ASP A 264 -6.97 6.80 -8.42
CA ASP A 264 -7.74 5.86 -7.57
C ASP A 264 -7.37 4.40 -7.86
N ASN A 265 -7.24 4.03 -9.14
CA ASN A 265 -6.82 2.68 -9.53
C ASN A 265 -5.37 2.38 -9.11
N ILE A 266 -4.45 3.34 -9.23
CA ILE A 266 -3.07 3.20 -8.74
C ILE A 266 -3.07 2.99 -7.22
N GLY A 267 -3.80 3.83 -6.48
CA GLY A 267 -3.92 3.76 -5.02
C GLY A 267 -4.41 2.39 -4.54
N LYS A 268 -5.52 1.90 -5.11
CA LYS A 268 -6.06 0.57 -4.81
C LYS A 268 -5.10 -0.57 -5.18
N SER A 269 -4.25 -0.38 -6.19
CA SER A 269 -3.29 -1.39 -6.61
C SER A 269 -2.01 -1.42 -5.81
N VAL A 270 -1.66 -0.34 -5.11
CA VAL A 270 -0.49 -0.32 -4.22
C VAL A 270 -0.81 -0.74 -2.79
N GLU A 271 -2.10 -0.90 -2.44
CA GLU A 271 -2.53 -1.48 -1.17
C GLU A 271 -1.90 -2.86 -0.93
N GLY A 272 -1.38 -3.08 0.27
CA GLY A 272 -0.69 -4.32 0.64
C GLY A 272 0.72 -4.47 0.05
N THR A 273 1.24 -3.44 -0.61
CA THR A 273 2.63 -3.39 -1.09
C THR A 273 3.45 -2.39 -0.29
N ARG A 274 4.78 -2.40 -0.47
CA ARG A 274 5.69 -1.41 0.12
C ARG A 274 5.33 0.04 -0.23
N LEU A 275 4.67 0.28 -1.36
CA LEU A 275 4.29 1.61 -1.83
C LEU A 275 3.04 2.16 -1.13
N GLU A 276 2.26 1.33 -0.42
CA GLU A 276 1.04 1.76 0.29
C GLU A 276 1.32 2.94 1.24
N GLN A 277 2.43 2.89 1.98
CA GLN A 277 2.76 3.96 2.93
C GLN A 277 3.17 5.27 2.24
N ILE A 278 3.90 5.18 1.12
CA ILE A 278 4.27 6.36 0.34
C ILE A 278 3.00 7.00 -0.22
N TRP A 279 2.08 6.16 -0.71
CA TRP A 279 0.78 6.62 -1.20
C TRP A 279 -0.02 7.33 -0.10
N LYS A 280 -0.15 6.69 1.07
CA LYS A 280 -0.83 7.29 2.24
C LYS A 280 -0.19 8.61 2.63
N LYS A 281 1.14 8.73 2.66
CA LYS A 281 1.83 9.99 3.02
C LYS A 281 1.53 11.15 2.06
N ILE A 282 1.23 10.86 0.80
CA ILE A 282 0.97 11.89 -0.22
C ILE A 282 -0.52 12.28 -0.23
N PHE A 283 -1.42 11.32 -0.01
CA PHE A 283 -2.86 11.50 -0.23
C PHE A 283 -3.75 11.42 1.02
N ASN A 284 -3.22 11.02 2.18
CA ASN A 284 -3.91 10.98 3.49
C ASN A 284 -3.16 11.82 4.54
#